data_AF-A0A6F8YK06-F1
#
_entry.id   AF-A0A6F8YK06-F1
#
_cell.length_a   1.000
_cell.length_b   1.000
_cell.length_c   1.000
_cell.angle_alpha   90.00
_cell.angle_beta   90.00
_cell.angle_gamma   90.00
#
_symmetry.space_group_name_H-M   'P 1'
#
loop_
_entity.id
_entity.type
_entity.pdbx_description
1 polymer ?
#
loop_
_entity_poly.entity_id
_entity_poly.type
_entity_poly.pdbx_seq_one_letter_code
_entity_poly.pdbx_strand_id
1 'polypeptide(L)'
;MIELVGALLSGTGQAAPSEGEEAGGTVVVAIDVAAFRPLDEFRLQAERFCALLAASAAPMAVPGETEAATRAARVRDGIPFADEVWSELAALPGGPARI
;
A
#
# COMPACT_ATOMS: atom_id res chain seq x y z
N MET A 1 2.39 18.61 3.54
CA MET A 1 2.28 17.83 4.79
C MET A 1 3.19 16.63 4.78
N ILE A 2 3.16 15.76 3.76
CA ILE A 2 4.03 14.58 3.66
C ILE A 2 5.50 14.95 3.87
N GLU A 3 6.01 15.99 3.20
CA GLU A 3 7.39 16.45 3.37
C GLU A 3 7.74 16.90 4.78
N LEU A 4 6.81 17.61 5.43
CA LEU A 4 7.01 18.13 6.78
C LEU A 4 7.16 17.01 7.79
N VAL A 5 6.32 15.98 7.69
CA VAL A 5 6.33 14.87 8.66
C VAL A 5 7.30 13.77 8.24
N GLY A 6 7.25 13.36 6.98
CA GLY A 6 8.08 12.31 6.41
C GLY A 6 9.55 12.69 6.45
N ALA A 7 9.93 13.90 6.00
CA ALA A 7 11.32 14.23 5.76
C ALA A 7 11.90 15.24 6.78
N LEU A 8 11.22 16.36 7.04
CA LEU A 8 11.74 17.36 7.98
C LEU A 8 11.70 16.87 9.44
N LEU A 9 10.58 16.31 9.90
CA LEU A 9 10.43 15.82 11.28
C LEU A 9 11.34 14.62 11.57
N SER A 10 11.56 13.74 10.58
CA SER A 10 12.44 12.59 10.72
C SER A 10 13.93 12.95 10.62
N GLY A 11 14.26 14.18 10.20
CA GLY A 11 15.63 14.66 10.03
C GLY A 11 16.31 14.16 8.75
N THR A 12 15.58 13.54 7.81
CA THR A 12 16.17 13.05 6.55
C THR A 12 16.34 14.15 5.50
N GLY A 13 15.90 15.38 5.73
CA GLY A 13 16.11 16.49 4.80
C GLY A 13 14.93 16.72 3.87
N GLN A 14 15.17 17.16 2.64
CA GLN A 14 14.13 17.57 1.67
C GLN A 14 14.08 16.60 0.47
N ALA A 15 12.90 16.47 -0.17
CA ALA A 15 12.63 15.60 -1.32
C ALA A 15 13.48 15.83 -2.57
N ALA A 16 14.28 16.90 -2.60
CA ALA A 16 15.30 17.13 -3.62
C ALA A 16 16.69 17.07 -2.98
N PRO A 17 17.14 15.88 -2.56
CA PRO A 17 18.51 15.72 -2.08
C PRO A 17 19.51 16.08 -3.18
N SER A 18 20.70 16.53 -2.77
CA SER A 18 21.82 16.69 -3.70
C SER A 18 22.24 15.34 -4.28
N GLU A 19 22.89 15.31 -5.44
CA GLU A 19 23.33 14.04 -6.05
C GLU A 19 24.18 13.22 -5.05
N GLY A 20 23.68 12.04 -4.68
CA GLY A 20 24.34 11.11 -3.75
C GLY A 20 23.69 10.96 -2.38
N GLU A 21 22.64 11.72 -2.05
CA GLU A 21 21.88 11.59 -0.80
C GLU A 21 20.58 10.79 -1.02
N GLU A 22 20.53 9.53 -0.57
CA GLU A 22 19.26 8.81 -0.43
C GLU A 22 18.68 9.13 0.95
N ALA A 23 17.64 9.97 0.97
CA ALA A 23 17.05 10.41 2.24
C ALA A 23 15.52 10.35 2.19
N GLY A 24 14.99 9.13 2.21
CA GLY A 24 13.56 8.87 2.35
C GLY A 24 13.17 8.76 3.82
N GLY A 25 12.59 9.80 4.38
CA GLY A 25 12.06 9.76 5.74
C GLY A 25 10.63 9.20 5.79
N THR A 26 10.34 8.41 6.83
CA THR A 26 9.03 7.77 7.01
C THR A 26 8.45 8.12 8.37
N VAL A 27 7.16 8.43 8.40
CA VAL A 27 6.38 8.56 9.64
C VAL A 27 5.30 7.50 9.68
N VAL A 28 5.25 6.77 10.79
CA VAL A 28 4.22 5.77 11.07
C VAL A 28 3.38 6.27 12.24
N VAL A 29 2.05 6.31 12.05
CA VAL A 29 1.09 6.68 13.09
C VAL A 29 0.20 5.49 13.37
N ALA A 30 0.15 5.07 14.64
CA ALA A 30 -0.78 4.06 15.13
C ALA A 30 -1.78 4.70 16.09
N ILE A 31 -3.07 4.42 15.89
CA ILE A 31 -4.15 4.91 16.75
C ILE A 31 -4.83 3.69 17.35
N ASP A 32 -4.82 3.60 18.68
CA ASP A 32 -5.60 2.59 19.39
C ASP A 32 -7.07 3.00 19.41
N VAL A 33 -7.89 2.35 18.58
CA VAL A 33 -9.33 2.60 18.50
C VAL A 33 -10.03 2.30 19.83
N ALA A 34 -9.55 1.28 20.57
CA ALA A 34 -10.17 0.85 21.83
C ALA A 34 -10.07 1.91 22.94
N ALA A 35 -9.11 2.83 22.82
CA ALA A 35 -8.98 3.98 23.70
C ALA A 35 -10.11 5.01 23.53
N PHE A 36 -10.85 4.98 22.41
CA PHE A 36 -11.92 5.93 22.10
C PHE A 36 -13.31 5.30 22.16
N ARG A 37 -13.45 4.02 21.80
CA ARG A 37 -14.73 3.30 21.77
C ARG A 37 -14.53 1.78 21.67
N PRO A 38 -15.57 0.97 21.95
CA PRO A 38 -15.51 -0.47 21.69
C PRO A 38 -15.16 -0.78 20.24
N LEU A 39 -14.19 -1.69 20.06
CA LEU A 39 -13.59 -1.99 18.76
C LEU A 39 -14.57 -2.69 17.81
N ASP A 40 -15.43 -3.54 18.34
CA ASP A 40 -16.52 -4.23 17.63
C ASP A 40 -17.56 -3.24 17.09
N GLU A 41 -17.95 -2.25 17.89
CA GLU A 41 -18.87 -1.20 17.42
C GLU A 41 -18.26 -0.35 16.30
N PHE A 42 -16.98 0.00 16.42
CA PHE A 42 -16.27 0.73 15.37
C PHE A 42 -16.23 -0.06 14.06
N ARG A 43 -15.88 -1.36 14.14
CA ARG A 43 -15.86 -2.26 12.97
C ARG A 43 -17.22 -2.36 12.32
N LEU A 44 -18.28 -2.58 13.11
CA LEU A 44 -19.65 -2.66 12.58
C LEU A 44 -20.06 -1.37 11.85
N GLN A 45 -19.68 -0.21 12.37
CA GLN A 45 -19.96 1.06 11.70
C GLN A 45 -19.16 1.23 10.40
N ALA A 46 -17.87 0.86 10.39
CA ALA A 46 -17.05 0.88 9.19
C ALA A 46 -17.62 -0.05 8.10
N GLU A 47 -18.01 -1.26 8.45
CA GLU A 47 -18.63 -2.23 7.53
C GLU A 47 -19.95 -1.70 6.94
N ARG A 48 -20.79 -1.08 7.77
CA ARG A 48 -22.03 -0.43 7.31
C ARG A 48 -21.73 0.71 6.33
N PHE A 49 -20.71 1.50 6.59
CA PHE A 49 -20.30 2.57 5.68
C PHE A 49 -19.84 2.02 4.32
N CYS A 50 -19.01 0.95 4.31
CA CYS A 50 -18.62 0.28 3.07
C CYS A 50 -19.84 -0.27 2.30
N ALA A 51 -20.78 -0.90 3.00
CA ALA A 51 -22.01 -1.41 2.38
C ALA A 51 -22.86 -0.29 1.76
N LEU A 52 -22.92 0.88 2.38
CA LEU A 52 -23.61 2.05 1.81
C LEU A 52 -22.94 2.56 0.53
N LEU A 53 -21.60 2.59 0.48
CA LEU A 53 -20.85 2.99 -0.71
C LEU A 53 -21.09 2.01 -1.87
N ALA A 54 -21.07 0.71 -1.57
CA ALA A 54 -21.34 -0.35 -2.54
C ALA A 54 -22.78 -0.33 -3.08
N ALA A 55 -23.75 0.07 -2.26
CA ALA A 55 -25.16 0.18 -2.64
C ALA A 55 -25.54 1.54 -3.26
N SER A 56 -24.59 2.46 -3.42
CA SER A 56 -24.86 3.80 -3.95
C SER A 56 -25.17 3.78 -5.45
N ALA A 57 -25.75 4.87 -5.98
CA ALA A 57 -26.07 4.99 -7.40
C ALA A 57 -24.83 4.96 -8.33
N ALA A 58 -23.65 5.22 -7.77
CA ALA A 58 -22.37 5.07 -8.45
C ALA A 58 -21.45 4.21 -7.57
N PRO A 59 -21.65 2.88 -7.55
CA PRO A 59 -20.86 1.97 -6.73
C PRO A 59 -19.38 2.16 -7.00
N MET A 60 -18.60 2.31 -5.95
CA MET A 60 -17.15 2.44 -6.02
C MET A 60 -16.50 1.45 -5.08
N ALA A 61 -15.36 0.89 -5.51
CA ALA A 61 -14.55 0.04 -4.65
C ALA A 61 -14.01 0.87 -3.47
N VAL A 62 -14.09 0.34 -2.25
CA VAL A 62 -13.44 0.98 -1.10
C VAL A 62 -11.93 0.72 -1.15
N PRO A 63 -11.10 1.62 -0.59
CA PRO A 63 -9.65 1.40 -0.52
C PRO A 63 -9.33 0.01 0.06
N GLY A 64 -8.55 -0.79 -0.67
CA GLY A 64 -8.17 -2.15 -0.30
C GLY A 64 -8.94 -3.27 -1.01
N GLU A 65 -10.14 -3.01 -1.57
CA GLU A 65 -10.92 -4.06 -2.25
C GLU A 65 -10.28 -4.53 -3.55
N THR A 66 -9.84 -3.60 -4.40
CA THR A 66 -9.18 -3.90 -5.67
C THR A 66 -7.88 -4.66 -5.44
N GLU A 67 -7.12 -4.27 -4.42
CA GLU A 67 -5.88 -4.91 -4.00
C GLU A 67 -6.14 -6.32 -3.46
N ALA A 68 -7.19 -6.51 -2.66
CA ALA A 68 -7.58 -7.82 -2.14
C ALA A 68 -7.98 -8.77 -3.29
N ALA A 69 -8.75 -8.28 -4.26
CA ALA A 69 -9.13 -9.06 -5.45
C ALA A 69 -7.91 -9.43 -6.30
N THR A 70 -7.02 -8.46 -6.54
CA THR A 70 -5.76 -8.68 -7.27
C THR A 70 -4.87 -9.68 -6.56
N ARG A 71 -4.75 -9.60 -5.23
CA ARG A 71 -3.99 -10.55 -4.41
C ARG A 71 -4.59 -11.95 -4.50
N ALA A 72 -5.90 -12.10 -4.38
CA ALA A 72 -6.57 -13.39 -4.48
C ALA A 72 -6.33 -14.05 -5.86
N ALA A 73 -6.45 -13.27 -6.94
CA ALA A 73 -6.13 -13.73 -8.29
C ALA A 73 -4.66 -14.15 -8.41
N ARG A 74 -3.72 -13.33 -7.94
CA ARG A 74 -2.27 -13.63 -8.03
C ARG A 74 -1.84 -14.82 -7.18
N VAL A 75 -2.50 -15.08 -6.05
CA VAL A 75 -2.25 -16.28 -5.22
C VAL A 75 -2.71 -17.54 -5.95
N ARG A 76 -3.82 -17.48 -6.69
CA ARG A 76 -4.39 -18.62 -7.42
C ARG A 76 -3.68 -18.86 -8.76
N ASP A 77 -3.46 -17.79 -9.52
CA ASP A 77 -3.09 -17.83 -10.94
C ASP A 77 -1.60 -17.50 -11.18
N GLY A 78 -0.88 -17.04 -10.16
CA GLY A 78 0.48 -16.53 -10.26
C GLY A 78 0.55 -15.02 -10.50
N ILE A 79 1.75 -14.43 -10.34
CA ILE A 79 1.99 -13.00 -10.54
C ILE A 79 2.40 -12.78 -12.00
N PRO A 80 1.64 -11.99 -12.79
CA PRO A 80 2.05 -11.66 -14.14
C PRO A 80 3.20 -10.64 -14.11
N PHE A 81 4.25 -10.93 -14.85
CA PHE A 81 5.35 -9.99 -15.13
C PHE A 81 5.43 -9.78 -16.65
N ALA A 82 5.81 -8.57 -17.07
CA ALA A 82 6.14 -8.31 -18.46
C ALA A 82 7.41 -9.08 -18.88
N ASP A 83 7.55 -9.41 -20.16
CA ASP A 83 8.69 -10.17 -20.68
C ASP A 83 10.03 -9.43 -20.45
N GLU A 84 9.99 -8.10 -20.49
CA GLU A 84 11.14 -7.24 -20.21
C GLU A 84 11.60 -7.39 -18.75
N VAL A 85 10.66 -7.37 -17.80
CA VAL A 85 10.95 -7.55 -16.36
C VAL A 85 11.52 -8.94 -16.10
N TRP A 86 11.00 -9.98 -16.78
CA TRP A 86 11.58 -11.32 -16.69
C TRP A 86 13.01 -11.39 -17.19
N SER A 87 13.31 -10.68 -18.28
CA SER A 87 14.65 -10.63 -18.87
C SER A 87 15.63 -9.92 -17.94
N GLU A 88 15.20 -8.82 -17.32
CA GLU A 88 15.97 -8.10 -16.31
C GLU A 88 16.25 -8.98 -15.08
N LEU A 89 15.23 -9.68 -14.56
CA LEU A 89 15.38 -10.59 -13.42
C LEU A 89 16.36 -11.74 -13.72
N ALA A 90 16.32 -12.30 -14.92
CA ALA A 90 17.22 -13.38 -15.33
C ALA A 90 18.68 -12.91 -15.49
N ALA A 91 18.91 -11.63 -15.78
CA ALA A 91 20.24 -11.04 -15.90
C ALA A 91 20.88 -10.71 -14.54
N LEU A 92 20.10 -10.68 -13.45
CA LEU A 92 20.63 -10.48 -12.10
C LEU A 92 21.51 -11.67 -11.68
N PRO A 93 22.60 -11.43 -10.93
CA PRO A 93 23.41 -12.51 -10.36
C PRO A 93 22.53 -13.45 -9.51
N GLY A 94 22.48 -14.73 -9.85
CA GLY A 94 21.63 -15.72 -9.17
C GLY A 94 20.14 -15.67 -9.59
N GLY A 95 19.83 -14.99 -10.70
CA GLY A 95 18.49 -14.91 -11.25
C GLY A 95 17.89 -16.27 -11.61
N PRO A 96 16.55 -16.40 -11.65
CA PRO A 96 15.90 -17.65 -11.98
C PRO A 96 16.18 -18.04 -13.44
N ALA A 97 16.48 -19.32 -13.68
CA ALA A 97 16.40 -19.88 -15.04
C ALA A 97 14.93 -19.88 -15.47
N ARG A 98 14.64 -19.47 -16.71
CA ARG A 98 13.26 -19.49 -17.26
C ARG A 98 12.65 -20.88 -17.03
N ILE A 99 11.50 -20.92 -16.35
CA ILE A 99 10.69 -22.12 -16.08
C ILE A 99 9.93 -22.50 -17.35
#